data_AF-A0A955M4R8-F1
#
_entry.id   AF-A0A955M4R8-F1
#
_cell.length_a   1.000
_cell.length_b   1.000
_cell.length_c   1.000
_cell.angle_alpha   90.00
_cell.angle_beta   90.00
_cell.angle_gamma   90.00
#
_symmetry.space_group_name_H-M   'P 1'
#
loop_
_entity.id
_entity.type
_entity.pdbx_description
1 polymer ?
#
loop_
_entity_poly.entity_id
_entity_poly.type
_entity_poly.pdbx_seq_one_letter_code
_entity_poly.pdbx_strand_id
1 'polypeptide(L)' 'ECALASKANIALVPTQDYLGLDESARMNVPSVAAGNWSWRLKDERKLKSVSAWIKQKVVENKRI' A
#
# COMPACT_ATOMS: atom_id res chain seq x y z
N GLU A 1 9.55 3.83 0.68
CA GLU A 1 10.14 5.04 0.05
C GLU A 1 10.84 4.76 -1.28
N CYS A 2 11.62 3.67 -1.42
CA CYS A 2 12.34 3.35 -2.66
C CYS A 2 11.48 3.34 -3.94
N ALA A 3 10.23 2.88 -3.88
CA ALA A 3 9.32 2.90 -5.04
C ALA A 3 9.02 4.32 -5.52
N LEU A 4 8.80 5.27 -4.61
CA LEU A 4 8.50 6.65 -4.97
C LEU A 4 9.74 7.38 -5.50
N ALA A 5 10.94 7.04 -5.03
CA ALA A 5 12.18 7.66 -5.50
C ALA A 5 12.68 7.16 -6.87
N SER A 6 12.11 6.07 -7.39
CA SER A 6 12.50 5.48 -8.68
C SER A 6 12.25 6.44 -9.86
N LYS A 7 13.07 6.33 -10.92
CA LYS A 7 12.87 7.02 -12.21
C LYS A 7 11.66 6.50 -12.99
N ALA A 8 10.98 5.45 -12.54
CA ALA A 8 9.78 4.93 -13.18
C ALA A 8 8.66 5.98 -13.19
N ASN A 9 8.00 6.12 -14.36
CA ASN A 9 6.90 7.06 -14.57
C ASN A 9 5.71 6.81 -13.60
N ILE A 10 5.49 5.54 -13.23
CA ILE A 10 4.39 5.15 -12.34
C ILE A 10 4.97 4.33 -11.18
N ALA A 11 4.55 4.66 -9.96
CA ALA A 11 4.80 3.87 -8.77
C ALA A 11 3.44 3.45 -8.17
N LEU A 12 3.22 2.14 -8.04
CA LEU A 12 2.05 1.57 -7.41
C LEU A 12 2.46 0.96 -6.07
N VAL A 13 1.70 1.26 -5.02
CA VAL A 13 1.95 0.77 -3.67
C VAL A 13 0.64 0.13 -3.17
N PRO A 14 0.66 -1.14 -2.73
CA PRO A 14 -0.49 -1.77 -2.10
C PRO A 14 -1.01 -0.98 -0.89
N THR A 15 -2.32 -0.93 -0.72
CA THR A 15 -2.93 -0.28 0.45
C THR A 15 -2.45 -0.88 1.78
N GLN A 16 -2.14 -2.17 1.80
CA GLN A 16 -1.58 -2.88 2.96
C GLN A 16 -0.27 -2.26 3.45
N ASP A 17 0.60 -1.86 2.52
CA ASP A 17 1.90 -1.25 2.81
C ASP A 17 1.74 0.17 3.37
N TYR A 18 0.79 0.94 2.83
CA TYR A 18 0.44 2.25 3.38
C TYR A 18 -0.10 2.18 4.81
N LEU A 19 -0.74 1.06 5.16
CA LEU A 19 -1.26 0.80 6.49
C LEU A 19 -0.25 0.09 7.41
N GLY A 20 0.93 -0.28 6.90
CA GLY A 20 1.97 -0.98 7.64
C GLY A 20 1.53 -2.34 8.20
N LEU A 21 0.64 -3.04 7.48
CA LEU A 21 0.10 -4.33 7.95
C LEU A 21 1.10 -5.47 7.72
N ASP A 22 1.02 -6.49 8.56
CA ASP A 22 1.83 -7.70 8.45
C ASP A 22 1.25 -8.72 7.44
N GLU A 23 1.78 -9.94 7.45
CA GLU A 23 1.38 -11.02 6.56
C GLU A 23 -0.10 -11.44 6.67
N SER A 24 -0.80 -11.09 7.76
CA SER A 24 -2.24 -11.32 7.88
C SER A 24 -3.06 -10.53 6.83
N ALA A 25 -2.46 -9.50 6.24
CA ALA A 25 -3.05 -8.69 5.18
C ALA A 25 -2.67 -9.15 3.76
N ARG A 26 -1.90 -10.23 3.62
CA ARG A 26 -1.45 -10.74 2.33
C ARG A 26 -2.64 -11.11 1.45
N MET A 27 -2.67 -10.56 0.24
CA MET A 27 -3.76 -10.81 -0.70
C MET A 27 -3.73 -12.25 -1.26
N ASN A 28 -2.55 -12.76 -1.57
CA ASN A 28 -2.41 -14.08 -2.20
C ASN A 28 -1.07 -14.75 -1.86
N VAL A 29 -1.12 -16.05 -1.61
CA VAL A 29 0.01 -16.98 -1.61
C VAL A 29 -0.18 -17.92 -2.81
N PRO A 30 0.63 -17.77 -3.88
CA PRO A 30 0.56 -18.66 -5.03
C PRO A 30 0.69 -20.13 -4.64
N SER A 31 -0.01 -21.01 -5.35
CA SER A 31 -0.07 -22.46 -5.07
C SER A 31 -0.73 -22.87 -3.75
N VAL A 32 -1.38 -21.94 -3.03
CA VAL A 32 -2.24 -22.26 -1.89
C VAL A 32 -3.71 -22.20 -2.33
N ALA A 33 -4.45 -23.29 -2.11
CA ALA A 33 -5.80 -23.44 -2.67
C ALA A 33 -6.88 -22.62 -1.93
N ALA A 34 -6.69 -22.31 -0.65
CA ALA A 34 -7.70 -21.67 0.20
C ALA A 34 -7.15 -20.49 0.99
N GLY A 35 -8.03 -19.58 1.42
CA GLY A 35 -7.69 -18.43 2.27
C GLY A 35 -7.20 -17.17 1.53
N ASN A 36 -6.83 -17.29 0.26
CA ASN A 36 -6.44 -16.17 -0.60
C ASN A 36 -7.62 -15.24 -0.96
N TRP A 37 -7.30 -14.04 -1.43
CA TRP A 37 -8.26 -13.05 -1.97
C TRP A 37 -9.33 -12.59 -0.97
N SER A 38 -9.07 -12.80 0.33
CA SER A 38 -10.02 -12.56 1.41
C SER A 38 -9.79 -11.24 2.14
N TRP A 39 -8.63 -10.59 1.94
CA TRP A 39 -8.30 -9.35 2.61
C TRP A 39 -9.28 -8.23 2.23
N ARG A 40 -9.72 -7.49 3.25
CA ARG A 40 -10.59 -6.32 3.10
C ARG A 40 -10.14 -5.22 4.04
N LEU A 41 -10.25 -3.97 3.58
CA LEU A 41 -10.12 -2.81 4.44
C LEU A 41 -11.27 -2.79 5.44
N LYS A 42 -10.97 -2.94 6.73
CA LYS A 42 -11.98 -2.98 7.80
C LYS A 42 -12.48 -1.58 8.21
N ASP A 43 -11.63 -0.58 8.08
CA ASP A 43 -11.92 0.79 8.50
C ASP A 43 -11.21 1.79 7.58
N GLU A 44 -11.98 2.51 6.78
CA GLU A 44 -11.48 3.55 5.88
C GLU A 44 -10.77 4.70 6.59
N ARG A 45 -11.08 4.95 7.88
CA ARG A 45 -10.46 6.01 8.66
C ARG A 45 -8.96 5.77 8.85
N LYS A 46 -8.53 4.50 8.88
CA LYS A 46 -7.10 4.14 8.93
C LYS A 46 -6.36 4.57 7.66
N LEU A 47 -7.02 4.52 6.51
CA LEU A 47 -6.42 5.02 5.27
C LEU A 47 -6.42 6.55 5.24
N LYS A 48 -7.49 7.19 5.74
CA LYS A 48 -7.55 8.65 5.90
C LYS A 48 -6.45 9.18 6.83
N SER A 49 -6.13 8.47 7.92
CA SER A 49 -5.12 8.91 8.88
C SER A 49 -3.69 8.95 8.29
N VAL A 50 -3.39 8.15 7.28
CA VAL A 50 -2.08 8.18 6.59
C VAL A 50 -2.05 9.09 5.36
N SER A 51 -3.19 9.66 4.95
CA SER A 51 -3.31 10.43 3.70
C SER A 51 -2.41 11.67 3.64
N ALA A 52 -2.23 12.38 4.74
CA ALA A 52 -1.34 13.54 4.81
C ALA A 52 0.11 13.13 4.58
N TRP A 53 0.54 12.03 5.20
CA TRP A 53 1.87 11.47 5.01
C TRP A 53 2.09 10.97 3.58
N ILE A 54 1.11 10.29 2.98
CA ILE A 54 1.19 9.87 1.57
C ILE A 54 1.39 11.08 0.66
N LYS A 55 0.59 12.15 0.83
CA LYS A 55 0.72 13.39 0.05
C LYS A 55 2.12 14.00 0.20
N GLN A 56 2.62 14.10 1.43
CA GLN A 56 3.97 14.60 1.69
C GLN A 56 5.01 13.79 0.92
N LYS A 57 4.95 12.45 0.99
CA LYS A 57 5.91 11.57 0.31
C LYS A 57 5.84 11.67 -1.20
N VAL A 58 4.65 11.85 -1.78
CA VAL A 58 4.48 12.05 -3.22
C VAL A 58 5.13 13.37 -3.68
N VAL A 59 4.96 14.45 -2.91
CA VAL A 59 5.61 15.76 -3.19
C VAL A 59 7.13 15.68 -3.05
N GLU A 60 7.63 15.11 -1.94
CA GLU A 60 9.06 14.93 -1.70
C GLU A 60 9.76 14.17 -2.84
N ASN A 61 9.04 13.24 -3.47
CA ASN A 61 9.55 12.41 -4.57
C ASN A 61 9.19 12.94 -5.96
N LYS A 62 8.70 14.18 -6.08
CA LYS A 62 8.40 14.86 -7.35
C LYS A 62 7.44 14.07 -8.25
N ARG A 63 6.44 13.44 -7.65
CA ARG A 63 5.41 12.66 -8.36
C ARG A 63 4.12 13.44 -8.64
N ILE A 64 4.03 14.68 -8.15
CA ILE A 64 3.05 15.72 -8.50
C ILE A 64 3.75 17.08 -8.48
#